data_AF-A0A6I3QDQ8-F1
#
_entry.id   AF-A0A6I3QDQ8-F1
#
_cell.length_a   1.000
_cell.length_b   1.000
_cell.length_c   1.000
_cell.angle_alpha   90.00
_cell.angle_beta   90.00
_cell.angle_gamma   90.00
#
_symmetry.space_group_name_H-M   'P 1'
#
loop_
_entity.id
_entity.type
_entity.pdbx_description
1 polymer ?
#
loop_
_entity_poly.entity_id
_entity_poly.type
_entity_poly.pdbx_seq_one_letter_code
_entity_poly.pdbx_strand_id
1 'polypeptide(L)'
;MCKIDFSPELLLREIIKADLGGISSLVSSVYFANTEEVYLYHIYDDRGADLVAERKETLWPIYHNFNQWILDCDRKEIDKLFAT
;
A
#
# COMPACT_ATOMS: atom_id res chain seq x y z
N MET A 1 -12.47 -22.07 -17.43
CA MET A 1 -11.65 -20.94 -16.92
C MET A 1 -10.41 -21.52 -16.30
N CYS A 2 -9.22 -21.14 -16.78
CA CYS A 2 -7.97 -21.53 -16.15
C CYS A 2 -7.91 -20.84 -14.77
N LYS A 3 -7.76 -21.60 -13.68
CA LYS A 3 -7.59 -21.03 -12.35
C LYS A 3 -6.19 -20.41 -12.35
N ILE A 4 -6.12 -19.08 -12.37
CA ILE A 4 -4.86 -18.38 -12.11
C ILE A 4 -4.60 -18.55 -10.63
N ASP A 5 -3.48 -19.17 -10.30
CA ASP A 5 -3.00 -19.23 -8.92
C ASP A 5 -2.51 -17.82 -8.57
N PHE A 6 -3.30 -17.10 -7.79
CA PHE A 6 -2.99 -15.72 -7.42
C PHE A 6 -2.01 -15.74 -6.25
N SER A 7 -0.75 -15.38 -6.52
CA SER A 7 0.25 -15.10 -5.47
C SER A 7 0.48 -13.60 -5.38
N PRO A 8 -0.10 -12.92 -4.36
CA PRO A 8 0.12 -11.50 -4.15
C PRO A 8 1.60 -11.19 -3.87
N GLU A 9 2.34 -12.08 -3.22
CA GLU A 9 3.76 -11.88 -2.89
C GLU A 9 4.62 -11.76 -4.15
N LEU A 10 4.35 -12.60 -5.16
CA LEU A 10 5.02 -12.51 -6.46
C LEU A 10 4.70 -11.20 -7.15
N LEU A 11 3.42 -10.79 -7.15
CA LEU A 11 3.01 -9.54 -7.78
C LEU A 11 3.65 -8.32 -7.11
N LEU A 12 3.63 -8.24 -5.77
CA LEU A 12 4.27 -7.17 -5.00
C LEU A 12 5.77 -7.11 -5.30
N ARG A 13 6.45 -8.27 -5.37
CA ARG A 13 7.87 -8.34 -5.71
C ARG A 13 8.15 -7.81 -7.13
N GLU A 14 7.32 -8.13 -8.11
CA GLU A 14 7.52 -7.65 -9.48
C GLU A 14 7.19 -6.16 -9.63
N ILE A 15 6.27 -5.60 -8.83
CA ILE A 15 6.04 -4.15 -8.73
C ILE A 15 7.30 -3.45 -8.19
N ILE A 16 7.85 -3.90 -7.06
CA ILE A 16 9.07 -3.31 -6.46
C ILE A 16 10.26 -3.39 -7.42
N LYS A 17 10.40 -4.50 -8.15
CA LYS A 17 11.46 -4.64 -9.15
C LYS A 17 11.28 -3.71 -10.35
N ALA A 18 10.07 -3.24 -10.62
CA ALA A 18 9.81 -2.39 -11.78
C ALA A 18 10.67 -1.12 -11.74
N ASP A 19 10.91 -0.56 -10.55
CA ASP A 19 11.78 0.60 -10.32
C ASP A 19 13.29 0.29 -10.41
N LEU A 20 13.66 -0.98 -10.39
CA LEU A 20 15.04 -1.47 -10.48
C LEU A 20 15.38 -2.08 -11.85
N GLY A 21 14.61 -1.74 -12.89
CA GLY A 21 14.78 -2.27 -14.25
C GLY A 21 13.95 -3.52 -14.57
N GLY A 22 12.87 -3.75 -13.82
CA GLY A 22 11.87 -4.78 -14.09
C GLY A 22 10.87 -4.40 -15.20
N ILE A 23 9.65 -4.91 -15.09
CA ILE A 23 8.59 -4.66 -16.08
C ILE A 23 8.09 -3.22 -15.91
N SER A 24 8.48 -2.31 -16.81
CA SER A 24 8.18 -0.88 -16.72
C SER A 24 6.68 -0.55 -16.64
N SER A 25 5.80 -1.40 -17.20
CA SER A 25 4.36 -1.20 -17.13
C SER A 25 3.76 -1.39 -15.74
N LEU A 26 4.55 -1.87 -14.76
CA LEU A 26 4.10 -2.03 -13.37
C LEU A 26 4.50 -0.84 -12.49
N VAL A 27 5.43 0.01 -12.92
CA VAL A 27 5.92 1.18 -12.16
C VAL A 27 4.74 2.08 -11.80
N SER A 28 4.49 2.21 -10.49
CA SER A 28 3.40 3.01 -9.91
C SER A 28 2.01 2.81 -10.56
N SER A 29 1.76 1.68 -11.22
CA SER A 29 0.59 1.50 -12.09
C SER A 29 -0.45 0.51 -11.55
N VAL A 30 -0.18 -0.11 -10.40
CA VAL A 30 -1.03 -1.17 -9.83
C VAL A 30 -1.66 -0.72 -8.52
N TYR A 31 -2.99 -0.82 -8.46
CA TYR A 31 -3.76 -0.56 -7.25
C TYR A 31 -4.43 -1.85 -6.77
N PHE A 32 -4.30 -2.14 -5.48
CA PHE A 32 -5.02 -3.22 -4.83
C PHE A 32 -6.25 -2.63 -4.14
N ALA A 33 -7.43 -3.05 -4.55
CA ALA A 33 -8.69 -2.60 -3.97
C ALA A 33 -9.38 -3.76 -3.25
N ASN A 34 -9.68 -3.58 -1.96
CA ASN A 34 -10.63 -4.43 -1.26
C ASN A 34 -11.98 -3.72 -1.29
N THR A 35 -12.96 -4.30 -1.98
CA THR A 35 -14.28 -3.69 -2.16
C THR A 35 -15.25 -3.95 -0.99
N GLU A 36 -14.92 -4.89 -0.10
CA GLU A 36 -15.75 -5.21 1.06
C GLU A 36 -15.44 -4.26 2.22
N GLU A 37 -14.15 -4.11 2.56
CA GLU A 37 -13.70 -3.22 3.63
C GLU A 37 -13.13 -1.88 3.13
N VAL A 38 -13.36 -1.57 1.84
CA VAL A 38 -13.00 -0.33 1.13
C VAL A 38 -11.60 0.18 1.51
N TYR A 39 -10.60 -0.60 1.08
CA TYR A 39 -9.19 -0.19 1.09
C TYR A 39 -8.69 0.00 -0.33
N LEU A 40 -7.80 0.97 -0.50
CA LEU A 40 -6.94 1.12 -1.66
C LEU A 40 -5.48 1.08 -1.18
N TYR A 41 -4.71 0.16 -1.74
CA TYR A 41 -3.28 0.04 -1.48
C TYR A 41 -2.50 0.22 -2.77
N HIS A 42 -1.50 1.10 -2.74
CA HIS A 42 -0.70 1.48 -3.90
C HIS A 42 0.78 1.49 -3.53
N ILE A 43 1.54 0.54 -4.07
CA ILE A 43 3.01 0.59 -4.02
C ILE A 43 3.47 1.33 -5.25
N TYR A 44 4.20 2.43 -5.06
CA TYR A 44 4.61 3.30 -6.16
C TYR A 44 6.11 3.32 -6.43
N ASP A 45 6.95 2.91 -5.47
CA ASP A 45 8.38 2.67 -5.68
C ASP A 45 8.98 1.66 -4.67
N ASP A 46 10.30 1.55 -4.62
CA ASP A 46 11.04 0.69 -3.68
C ASP A 46 11.11 1.25 -2.24
N ARG A 47 10.56 2.45 -1.99
CA ARG A 47 10.65 3.18 -0.72
C ARG A 47 9.29 3.31 -0.03
N GLY A 48 8.20 3.34 -0.78
CA GLY A 48 6.91 3.78 -0.26
C GLY A 48 5.69 3.07 -0.82
N ALA A 49 4.63 3.16 -0.05
CA ALA A 49 3.30 2.76 -0.44
C ALA A 49 2.26 3.62 0.26
N ASP A 50 1.15 3.87 -0.41
CA ASP A 50 -0.01 4.53 0.16
C ASP A 50 -1.07 3.50 0.53
N LEU A 51 -1.67 3.67 1.70
CA LEU A 51 -2.85 2.92 2.14
C LEU A 51 -3.95 3.91 2.51
N VAL A 52 -5.06 3.83 1.78
CA VAL A 52 -6.24 4.68 1.99
C VAL A 52 -7.43 3.78 2.32
N ALA A 53 -8.26 4.20 3.26
CA ALA A 53 -9.52 3.54 3.57
C ALA A 53 -10.64 4.55 3.68
N GLU A 54 -11.88 4.09 3.50
CA GLU A 54 -13.08 4.92 3.68
C GLU A 54 -13.21 5.46 5.11
N ARG A 55 -12.85 4.63 6.10
CA ARG A 55 -13.00 4.95 7.52
C ARG A 55 -11.65 4.99 8.21
N LYS A 56 -11.45 5.94 9.11
CA LYS A 56 -10.20 6.08 9.87
C LYS A 56 -9.94 4.87 10.77
N GLU A 57 -10.99 4.33 11.37
CA GLU A 57 -10.94 3.20 12.31
C GLU A 57 -10.35 1.95 11.64
N THR A 58 -10.62 1.82 10.34
CA THR A 58 -10.11 0.77 9.47
C THR A 58 -8.58 0.84 9.33
N LEU A 59 -7.98 2.04 9.35
CA LEU A 59 -6.53 2.24 9.31
C LEU A 59 -5.87 2.21 10.69
N TRP A 60 -6.64 2.28 11.78
CA TRP A 60 -6.11 2.40 13.13
C TRP A 60 -5.15 1.25 13.52
N PRO A 61 -5.46 -0.04 13.25
CA PRO A 61 -4.54 -1.13 13.56
C PRO A 61 -3.23 -1.03 12.76
N ILE A 62 -3.29 -0.53 11.53
CA ILE A 62 -2.11 -0.35 10.67
C ILE A 62 -1.25 0.79 11.21
N TYR A 63 -1.86 1.95 11.48
CA TYR A 63 -1.19 3.10 12.09
C TYR A 63 -0.51 2.71 13.40
N HIS A 64 -1.19 1.97 14.28
CA HIS A 64 -0.64 1.57 15.57
C HIS A 64 0.52 0.57 15.43
N ASN A 65 0.34 -0.49 14.63
CA ASN A 65 1.33 -1.57 14.52
C ASN A 65 2.54 -1.21 13.65
N PHE A 66 2.37 -0.29 12.68
CA PHE A 66 3.38 0.08 11.70
C PHE A 66 3.75 1.57 11.77
N ASN A 67 3.50 2.24 12.90
CA ASN A 67 3.80 3.68 13.08
C ASN A 67 5.25 4.05 12.70
N GLN A 68 6.20 3.15 12.97
CA GLN A 68 7.62 3.31 12.63
C GLN A 68 7.92 3.34 11.12
N TRP A 69 6.99 2.88 10.27
CA TRP A 69 7.17 2.88 8.80
C TRP A 69 6.69 4.18 8.16
N ILE A 70 6.00 5.04 8.92
CA ILE A 70 5.56 6.34 8.45
C ILE A 70 6.79 7.23 8.20
N LEU A 71 6.87 7.81 7.00
CA LEU A 71 7.93 8.75 6.64
C LEU A 71 7.86 10.01 7.52
N ASP A 72 9.03 10.56 7.88
CA ASP A 72 9.12 11.74 8.75
C ASP A 72 8.36 12.95 8.20
N CYS A 73 8.29 13.09 6.87
CA CYS A 73 7.54 14.16 6.21
C CYS A 73 6.02 14.05 6.42
N ASP A 74 5.48 12.82 6.49
CA ASP A 74 4.04 12.57 6.60
C ASP A 74 3.58 12.38 8.05
N ARG A 75 4.51 11.98 8.93
CA ARG A 75 4.27 11.65 10.33
C ARG A 75 3.43 12.69 11.05
N LYS A 76 3.77 13.98 10.93
CA LYS A 76 3.06 15.05 11.63
C LYS A 76 1.58 15.14 11.24
N GLU A 77 1.25 14.97 9.96
CA GLU A 77 -0.15 15.06 9.51
C GLU A 77 -0.91 13.77 9.82
N ILE A 78 -0.26 12.61 9.69
CA ILE A 78 -0.86 11.32 10.06
C ILE A 78 -1.13 11.24 11.57
N ASP A 79 -0.18 11.66 12.41
CA ASP A 79 -0.35 11.66 13.86
C ASP A 79 -1.53 12.55 14.29
N LYS A 80 -1.73 13.72 13.64
CA LYS A 80 -2.90 14.57 13.88
C LYS A 80 -4.21 13.87 13.54
N LEU A 81 -4.26 13.13 12.43
CA LEU A 81 -5.45 12.39 12.01
C LEU A 81 -5.86 11.35 13.07
N PHE A 82 -4.88 10.68 13.70
CA PHE A 82 -5.11 9.62 14.68
C PHE A 82 -5.10 10.10 16.15
N ALA A 83 -4.84 11.39 16.41
CA ALA A 83 -4.86 11.97 17.76
C ALA A 83 -6.29 12.27 18.30
N THR A 84 -7.31 12.14 17.46
CA THR A 84 -8.73 12.37 17.77
C THR A 84 -9.53 11.10 17.52
#